data_AF-A0A9X0I502-F1
#
_entry.id   AF-A0A9X0I502-F1
#
_cell.length_a   1.000
_cell.length_b   1.000
_cell.length_c   1.000
_cell.angle_alpha   90.00
_cell.angle_beta   90.00
_cell.angle_gamma   90.00
#
_symmetry.space_group_name_H-M   'P 1'
#
loop_
_entity.id
_entity.type
_entity.pdbx_description
1 polymer ?
#
loop_
_entity_poly.entity_id
_entity_poly.type
_entity_poly.pdbx_seq_one_letter_code
_entity_poly.pdbx_strand_id
1 'polypeptide(L)'
;MPQTGGSTPHHRWGYAIRRDWPDGTHDLFAFTPDKDTAERNLTRDHTYWRSGPVRPAAVFIVAAHTTDVDHHPVDGCRNPSCPHTPQRGEQ
;
A
#
# COMPACT_ATOMS: atom_id res chain seq x y z
N MET A 1 -13.65 -1.54 32.64
CA MET A 1 -12.79 -1.90 31.49
C MET A 1 -13.67 -1.96 30.25
N PRO A 2 -13.68 -0.97 29.33
CA PRO A 2 -14.48 -1.12 28.12
C PRO A 2 -13.69 -1.89 27.07
N GLN A 3 -14.13 -3.13 26.86
CA GLN A 3 -14.32 -3.82 25.57
C GLN A 3 -13.30 -3.49 24.47
N THR A 4 -12.34 -4.39 24.29
CA THR A 4 -11.53 -4.54 23.08
C THR A 4 -12.46 -4.87 21.92
N GLY A 5 -12.95 -3.84 21.23
CA GLY A 5 -13.61 -3.99 19.95
C GLY A 5 -12.64 -4.66 18.99
N GLY A 6 -12.83 -5.95 18.73
CA GLY A 6 -12.23 -6.60 17.60
C GLY A 6 -12.76 -5.91 16.36
N SER A 7 -11.98 -4.96 15.82
CA SER A 7 -12.19 -4.44 14.47
C SER A 7 -12.08 -5.64 13.53
N THR A 8 -13.20 -6.26 13.20
CA THR A 8 -13.26 -7.11 12.03
C THR A 8 -12.76 -6.24 10.88
N PRO A 9 -11.73 -6.64 10.13
CA PRO A 9 -11.31 -5.88 8.97
C PRO A 9 -12.54 -5.80 8.06
N HIS A 10 -13.10 -4.60 7.93
CA HIS A 10 -14.26 -4.38 7.10
C HIS A 10 -13.83 -4.70 5.68
N HIS A 11 -14.22 -5.87 5.16
CA HIS A 11 -13.90 -6.36 3.83
C HIS A 11 -14.45 -5.37 2.80
N ARG A 12 -13.61 -4.41 2.42
CA ARG A 12 -13.97 -3.29 1.55
C ARG A 12 -12.86 -3.04 0.56
N TRP A 13 -13.26 -2.58 -0.62
CA TRP A 13 -12.36 -2.00 -1.59
C TRP A 13 -11.90 -0.61 -1.13
N GLY A 14 -10.66 -0.29 -1.48
CA GLY A 14 -10.03 0.99 -1.22
C GLY A 14 -8.71 1.10 -1.96
N TYR A 15 -7.80 1.86 -1.36
CA TYR A 15 -6.51 2.23 -1.91
C TYR A 15 -5.41 1.79 -0.96
N ALA A 16 -4.32 1.28 -1.53
CA ALA A 16 -3.10 0.97 -0.79
C ALA A 16 -1.90 1.53 -1.55
N ILE A 17 -0.80 1.75 -0.83
CA ILE A 17 0.47 2.08 -1.44
C ILE A 17 1.19 0.78 -1.76
N ARG A 18 1.55 0.65 -3.03
CA ARG A 18 2.49 -0.35 -3.49
C ARG A 18 3.85 0.29 -3.66
N ARG A 19 4.86 -0.34 -3.06
CA ARG A 19 6.26 0.04 -3.21
C ARG A 19 7.02 -1.13 -3.80
N ASP A 20 7.54 -0.96 -5.01
CA ASP A 20 8.38 -1.96 -5.66
C ASP A 20 9.86 -1.67 -5.38
N TRP A 21 10.60 -2.72 -5.06
CA TRP A 21 12.03 -2.70 -4.78
C TRP A 21 12.85 -3.18 -5.98
N PRO A 22 14.12 -2.77 -6.10
CA PRO A 22 14.98 -3.19 -7.22
C PRO A 22 15.27 -4.70 -7.27
N ASP A 23 15.11 -5.44 -6.16
CA ASP A 23 15.22 -6.91 -6.12
C ASP A 23 13.98 -7.63 -6.71
N GLY A 24 12.96 -6.86 -7.14
CA GLY A 24 11.70 -7.39 -7.66
C GLY A 24 10.68 -7.77 -6.58
N THR A 25 11.00 -7.50 -5.31
CA THR A 25 10.05 -7.59 -4.20
C THR A 25 9.17 -6.35 -4.14
N HIS A 26 8.02 -6.44 -3.48
CA HIS A 26 7.18 -5.28 -3.23
C HIS A 26 6.50 -5.33 -1.86
N ASP A 27 6.21 -4.14 -1.35
CA ASP A 27 5.40 -3.92 -0.15
C ASP A 27 4.02 -3.41 -0.55
N LEU A 28 3.00 -3.80 0.23
CA LEU A 28 1.65 -3.26 0.13
C LEU A 28 1.21 -2.79 1.52
N PHE A 29 0.94 -1.49 1.68
CA PHE A 29 0.70 -0.90 3.00
C PHE A 29 -0.19 0.34 2.93
N ALA A 30 -0.46 0.94 4.10
CA ALA A 30 -1.23 2.18 4.25
C ALA A 30 -2.60 2.14 3.57
N PHE A 31 -3.34 1.02 3.75
CA PHE A 31 -4.69 0.89 3.24
C PHE A 31 -5.59 2.01 3.77
N THR A 32 -6.33 2.63 2.87
CA THR A 32 -7.36 3.61 3.17
C THR A 32 -8.47 3.53 2.13
N PRO A 33 -9.73 3.67 2.52
CA PRO A 33 -10.80 3.78 1.54
C PRO A 33 -10.89 5.12 0.81
N ASP A 34 -10.16 6.13 1.28
CA ASP A 34 -10.20 7.50 0.76
C ASP A 34 -8.98 7.78 -0.12
N LYS A 35 -9.23 8.28 -1.35
CA LYS A 35 -8.19 8.50 -2.36
C LYS A 35 -7.27 9.66 -1.97
N ASP A 36 -7.79 10.76 -1.45
CA ASP A 36 -6.99 11.93 -1.01
C ASP A 36 -6.01 11.52 0.11
N THR A 37 -6.47 10.71 1.05
CA THR A 37 -5.62 10.12 2.09
C THR A 37 -4.53 9.23 1.49
N ALA A 38 -4.84 8.43 0.46
CA ALA A 38 -3.85 7.60 -0.21
C ALA A 38 -2.78 8.46 -0.92
N GLU A 39 -3.17 9.55 -1.58
CA GLU A 39 -2.27 10.51 -2.23
C GLU A 39 -1.37 11.24 -1.25
N ARG A 40 -1.91 11.64 -0.08
CA ARG A 40 -1.12 12.19 1.02
C ARG A 40 -0.08 11.19 1.53
N ASN A 41 -0.50 9.94 1.71
CA ASN A 41 0.41 8.89 2.16
C ASN A 41 1.51 8.62 1.13
N LEU A 42 1.18 8.60 -0.18
CA LEU A 42 2.15 8.46 -1.26
C LEU A 42 3.16 9.60 -1.27
N THR A 43 2.70 10.84 -1.09
CA THR A 43 3.57 12.02 -1.03
C THR A 43 4.54 11.97 0.15
N ARG A 44 4.06 11.51 1.32
CA ARG A 44 4.88 11.29 2.51
C ARG A 44 5.93 10.21 2.26
N ASP A 45 5.54 9.10 1.66
CA ASP A 45 6.46 8.01 1.32
C ASP A 45 7.57 8.47 0.37
N HIS A 46 7.17 9.16 -0.70
CA HIS A 46 8.11 9.69 -1.68
C HIS A 46 9.09 10.68 -1.04
N THR A 47 8.62 11.52 -0.10
CA THR A 47 9.47 12.46 0.64
C THR A 47 10.44 11.74 1.58
N TYR A 48 9.98 10.69 2.27
CA TYR A 48 10.81 9.89 3.16
C TYR A 48 11.94 9.19 2.39
N TRP A 49 11.62 8.51 1.29
CA TRP A 49 12.62 7.79 0.49
C TRP A 49 13.49 8.67 -0.38
N ARG A 50 13.07 9.92 -0.67
CA ARG A 50 13.92 10.90 -1.36
C ARG A 50 15.25 11.13 -0.62
N SER A 51 15.22 11.07 0.71
CA SER A 51 16.39 11.23 1.59
C SER A 51 16.88 9.90 2.20
N GLY A 52 16.29 8.78 1.83
CA GLY A 52 16.60 7.45 2.38
C GLY A 52 17.86 6.81 1.75
N PRO A 53 18.50 5.86 2.44
CA PRO A 53 19.70 5.17 1.95
C PRO A 53 19.42 4.18 0.81
N VAL A 54 18.18 3.70 0.70
CA VAL A 54 17.73 2.78 -0.36
C VAL A 54 16.59 3.46 -1.10
N ARG A 55 16.64 3.46 -2.45
CA ARG A 55 15.57 4.02 -3.27
C ARG A 55 14.66 2.90 -3.77
N PRO A 56 13.34 2.98 -3.52
CA PRO A 56 12.40 2.09 -4.20
C PRO A 56 12.45 2.33 -5.72
N ALA A 57 12.22 1.28 -6.49
CA ALA A 57 12.19 1.34 -7.95
C ALA A 57 10.91 2.06 -8.44
N ALA A 58 9.79 1.83 -7.76
CA ALA A 58 8.52 2.51 -8.02
C ALA A 58 7.69 2.59 -6.74
N VAL A 59 6.91 3.67 -6.60
CA VAL A 59 5.90 3.81 -5.53
C VAL A 59 4.65 4.40 -6.14
N PHE A 60 3.49 3.77 -5.94
CA PHE A 60 2.22 4.22 -6.49
C PHE A 60 1.02 3.70 -5.69
N ILE A 61 -0.15 4.28 -5.96
CA ILE A 61 -1.42 3.85 -5.37
C ILE A 61 -2.04 2.76 -6.24
N VAL A 62 -2.47 1.67 -5.60
CA VAL A 62 -3.23 0.59 -6.23
C VAL A 62 -4.60 0.45 -5.58
N ALA A 63 -5.59 0.07 -6.38
CA ALA A 63 -6.84 -0.42 -5.83
C ALA A 63 -6.58 -1.78 -5.16
N ALA A 64 -6.96 -1.92 -3.90
CA ALA A 64 -6.74 -3.13 -3.14
C ALA A 64 -7.96 -3.46 -2.28
N HIS A 65 -8.18 -4.74 -2.04
CA HIS A 65 -9.09 -5.17 -0.99
C HIS A 65 -8.34 -5.16 0.35
N THR A 66 -9.01 -4.77 1.45
CA THR A 66 -8.34 -4.71 2.76
C THR A 66 -7.67 -6.02 3.16
N THR A 67 -8.26 -7.16 2.75
CA THR A 67 -7.76 -8.52 3.04
C THR A 67 -6.48 -8.84 2.27
N ASP A 68 -6.30 -8.26 1.08
CA ASP A 68 -5.08 -8.43 0.30
C ASP A 68 -3.91 -7.71 0.96
N VAL A 69 -4.19 -6.56 1.60
CA VAL A 69 -3.19 -5.79 2.34
C VAL A 69 -2.88 -6.43 3.69
N ASP A 70 -3.90 -6.88 4.41
CA ASP A 70 -3.75 -7.50 5.74
C ASP A 70 -2.97 -8.82 5.69
N HIS A 71 -3.25 -9.67 4.71
CA HIS A 71 -2.50 -10.91 4.49
C HIS A 71 -1.21 -10.71 3.68
N HIS A 72 -0.87 -9.47 3.30
CA HIS A 72 0.33 -9.23 2.54
C HIS A 72 1.56 -9.49 3.41
N PRO A 73 2.53 -10.30 2.95
CA PRO A 73 3.75 -10.49 3.72
C PRO A 73 4.51 -9.16 3.81
N VAL A 74 5.01 -8.87 5.02
CA VAL A 74 5.71 -7.62 5.35
C VAL A 74 7.14 -7.58 4.78
N ASP A 75 7.64 -8.70 4.25
CA ASP A 75 8.98 -8.79 3.68
C ASP A 75 8.97 -9.63 2.40
N GLY A 76 9.18 -8.97 1.26
CA GLY A 76 9.61 -9.70 0.07
C GLY A 76 8.52 -10.35 -0.76
N CYS A 77 7.30 -9.81 -0.82
CA CYS A 77 6.30 -10.38 -1.72
C CYS A 77 6.79 -10.35 -3.17
N ARG A 78 6.79 -11.52 -3.83
CA ARG A 78 7.16 -11.70 -5.24
C ARG A 78 5.98 -12.17 -6.09
N ASN A 79 4.79 -12.26 -5.51
CA ASN A 79 3.63 -12.79 -6.19
C ASN A 79 3.16 -11.82 -7.30
N PRO A 80 3.19 -12.21 -8.58
CA PRO A 80 2.77 -11.33 -9.67
C PRO A 80 1.26 -11.04 -9.65
N SER A 81 0.48 -11.86 -8.94
CA SER A 81 -0.96 -11.66 -8.75
C SER A 81 -1.31 -10.57 -7.73
N CYS A 82 -0.33 -10.03 -7.00
CA CYS A 82 -0.58 -8.90 -6.12
C CYS A 82 -1.05 -7.68 -6.92
N PRO A 83 -1.93 -6.84 -6.35
CA PRO A 83 -2.49 -5.69 -7.03
C PRO A 83 -1.36 -4.81 -7.56
N HIS A 84 -1.16 -4.81 -8.88
CA HIS A 84 -0.07 -4.08 -9.56
C HIS A 84 -0.59 -2.96 -10.43
N THR A 85 -1.89 -2.92 -10.73
CA THR A 85 -2.45 -1.92 -11.61
C THR A 85 -2.52 -0.60 -10.84
N PRO A 86 -1.62 0.37 -11.12
CA PRO A 86 -1.76 1.68 -10.52
C PRO A 86 -3.13 2.20 -10.94
N GLN A 87 -3.90 2.77 -10.01
CA GLN A 87 -5.02 3.57 -10.42
C GLN A 87 -4.41 4.83 -11.01
N ARG A 88 -4.14 4.77 -12.32
CA ARG A 88 -3.59 5.89 -13.09
C ARG A 88 -4.50 7.07 -12.78
N GLY A 89 -3.95 8.09 -12.12
CA GLY A 89 -4.62 9.35 -11.91
C GLY A 89 -5.28 9.73 -13.24
N GLU A 90 -6.59 9.87 -13.19
CA GLU A 90 -7.35 10.45 -14.28
C GLU A 90 -6.73 11.83 -14.48
N GLN A 91 -6.04 12.00 -15.61
CA GLN A 91 -5.32 13.21 -15.98
C GLN A 91 -6.32 14.31 -16.34
#